data_AF-A0A482YRU7-F1
#
_entry.id   AF-A0A482YRU7-F1
#
_cell.length_a   1.000
_cell.length_b   1.000
_cell.length_c   1.000
_cell.angle_alpha   90.00
_cell.angle_beta   90.00
_cell.angle_gamma   90.00
#
_symmetry.space_group_name_H-M   'P 1'
#
loop_
_entity.id
_entity.type
_entity.pdbx_description
1 polymer ?
#
loop_
_entity_poly.entity_id
_entity_poly.type
_entity_poly.pdbx_seq_one_letter_code
_entity_poly.pdbx_strand_id
1 'polypeptide(L)'
;MFWQEDTKQEHFTLPETIQEVSFKIQSKILPMDHSFLLAQALLKHLPWLEEINAGIHNVGVADGNGWEQSKEGGFYYPSKRSKLILRITHEHLKDAENLAGKILDLGEYKIKVVKLINSKLLSDLPVLFAKQVACEHSMSEEDFLKLCFKQLSNLGIQVKKMMAGLESNIKTESGTIHTRSLMVADLKKNESVLLQEKGLGDHRLLGCGLFVPQKGIESIDN
;
A
#
# COMPACT_ATOMS: atom_id res chain seq x y z
N MET A 1 20.14 42.66 16.26
CA MET A 1 19.45 41.99 15.14
C MET A 1 19.65 40.50 15.34
N PHE A 2 18.59 39.77 15.68
CA PHE A 2 18.64 38.31 15.91
C PHE A 2 18.35 37.64 14.57
N TRP A 3 19.39 37.12 13.92
CA TRP A 3 19.27 36.26 12.74
C TRP A 3 19.44 34.82 13.22
N GLN A 4 18.40 34.00 13.07
CA GLN A 4 18.48 32.56 13.23
C GLN A 4 18.37 31.99 11.82
N GLU A 5 19.49 31.53 11.28
CA GLU A 5 19.50 30.80 10.00
C GLU A 5 18.79 29.46 10.19
N ASP A 6 17.96 29.08 9.20
CA ASP A 6 17.30 27.79 9.17
C ASP A 6 18.32 26.68 9.38
N THR A 7 18.02 25.82 10.34
CA THR A 7 18.91 24.76 10.81
C THR A 7 19.29 23.87 9.64
N LYS A 8 20.61 23.62 9.47
CA LYS A 8 21.20 22.72 8.48
C LYS A 8 20.28 21.52 8.24
N GLN A 9 19.90 21.27 6.99
CA GLN A 9 19.15 20.09 6.58
C GLN A 9 19.79 18.86 7.22
N GLU A 10 19.11 18.25 8.19
CA GLU A 10 19.58 17.04 8.83
C GLU A 10 19.76 15.96 7.75
N HIS A 11 20.92 15.31 7.74
CA HIS A 11 21.17 14.16 6.89
C HIS A 11 20.27 13.01 7.34
N PHE A 12 19.08 12.93 6.76
CA PHE A 12 18.16 11.81 6.98
C PHE A 12 18.59 10.62 6.12
N THR A 13 18.87 9.49 6.78
CA THR A 13 19.18 8.21 6.13
C THR A 13 17.97 7.31 6.22
N LEU A 14 17.60 6.68 5.10
CA LEU A 14 16.48 5.75 5.05
C LEU A 14 16.78 4.51 5.89
N PRO A 15 15.89 4.13 6.83
CA PRO A 15 15.99 2.86 7.55
C PRO A 15 15.91 1.66 6.60
N GLU A 16 16.66 0.61 6.91
CA GLU A 16 16.63 -0.66 6.16
C GLU A 16 15.65 -1.68 6.75
N THR A 17 14.98 -1.34 7.86
CA THR A 17 14.10 -2.18 8.68
C THR A 17 12.95 -2.80 7.90
N ILE A 18 12.26 -2.01 7.08
CA ILE A 18 11.13 -2.43 6.26
C ILE A 18 11.47 -2.17 4.79
N GLN A 19 11.17 -3.16 3.95
CA GLN A 19 11.43 -3.08 2.52
C GLN A 19 10.21 -3.52 1.70
N GLU A 20 10.11 -2.99 0.49
CA GLU A 20 9.20 -3.48 -0.53
C GLU A 20 9.91 -4.45 -1.45
N VAL A 21 9.41 -5.68 -1.50
CA VAL A 21 9.94 -6.76 -2.32
C VAL A 21 9.03 -6.94 -3.53
N SER A 22 9.59 -6.79 -4.73
CA SER A 22 8.84 -6.85 -5.98
C SER A 22 9.13 -8.11 -6.75
N PHE A 23 8.09 -8.82 -7.16
CA PHE A 23 8.17 -10.01 -7.99
C PHE A 23 7.57 -9.76 -9.37
N LYS A 24 8.22 -10.32 -10.40
CA LYS A 24 7.61 -10.45 -11.72
C LYS A 24 6.57 -11.55 -11.64
N ILE A 25 5.37 -11.24 -12.08
CA ILE A 25 4.27 -12.19 -12.14
C ILE A 25 3.81 -12.41 -13.58
N GLN A 26 3.12 -13.53 -13.79
CA GLN A 26 2.34 -13.81 -14.97
C GLN A 26 0.98 -14.34 -14.53
N SER A 27 -0.08 -13.68 -14.98
CA SER A 27 -1.44 -14.17 -14.89
C SER A 27 -2.15 -13.86 -16.21
N LYS A 28 -3.06 -14.74 -16.61
CA LYS A 28 -3.91 -14.50 -17.77
C LYS A 28 -5.00 -13.48 -17.45
N ILE A 29 -5.61 -13.61 -16.28
CA ILE A 29 -6.81 -12.89 -15.90
C ILE A 29 -6.87 -12.85 -14.37
N LEU A 30 -7.32 -11.74 -13.81
CA LEU A 30 -7.56 -11.58 -12.37
C LEU A 30 -8.89 -10.87 -12.14
N PRO A 31 -9.62 -11.21 -11.05
CA PRO A 31 -10.79 -10.46 -10.67
C PRO A 31 -10.39 -9.06 -10.17
N MET A 32 -11.28 -8.09 -10.33
CA MET A 32 -11.04 -6.72 -9.87
C MET A 32 -10.80 -6.67 -8.35
N ASP A 33 -11.55 -7.46 -7.60
CA ASP A 33 -11.56 -7.59 -6.13
C ASP A 33 -10.68 -8.74 -5.63
N HIS A 34 -9.52 -8.97 -6.25
CA HIS A 34 -8.62 -10.10 -5.94
C HIS A 34 -7.89 -10.01 -4.60
N SER A 35 -8.01 -8.93 -3.83
CA SER A 35 -7.21 -8.66 -2.62
C SER A 35 -7.29 -9.81 -1.60
N PHE A 36 -8.50 -10.28 -1.30
CA PHE A 36 -8.72 -11.38 -0.36
C PHE A 36 -8.17 -12.72 -0.87
N LEU A 37 -8.46 -13.07 -2.11
CA LEU A 37 -7.95 -14.30 -2.74
C LEU A 37 -6.42 -14.31 -2.80
N LEU A 38 -5.82 -13.17 -3.11
CA LEU A 38 -4.37 -13.01 -3.16
C LEU A 38 -3.75 -13.22 -1.77
N ALA A 39 -4.33 -12.63 -0.73
CA ALA A 39 -3.86 -12.79 0.64
C ALA A 39 -3.91 -14.27 1.09
N GLN A 40 -5.06 -14.93 0.90
CA GLN A 40 -5.20 -16.35 1.22
C GLN A 40 -4.20 -17.22 0.46
N ALA A 41 -3.99 -16.95 -0.82
CA ALA A 41 -3.03 -17.70 -1.63
C ALA A 41 -1.59 -17.48 -1.16
N LEU A 42 -1.22 -16.27 -0.77
CA LEU A 42 0.10 -15.95 -0.24
C LEU A 42 0.35 -16.61 1.11
N LEU A 43 -0.62 -16.60 2.02
CA LEU A 43 -0.50 -17.19 3.35
C LEU A 43 -0.27 -18.70 3.32
N LYS A 44 -0.76 -19.39 2.30
CA LYS A 44 -0.44 -20.82 2.07
C LYS A 44 1.05 -21.06 1.80
N HIS A 45 1.76 -20.10 1.23
CA HIS A 45 3.19 -20.21 0.90
C HIS A 45 4.08 -19.50 1.92
N LEU A 46 3.58 -18.42 2.54
CA LEU A 46 4.29 -17.55 3.47
C LEU A 46 3.40 -17.27 4.70
N PRO A 47 3.14 -18.27 5.56
CA PRO A 47 2.22 -18.12 6.69
C PRO A 47 2.69 -17.06 7.71
N TRP A 48 4.00 -16.86 7.83
CA TRP A 48 4.61 -15.84 8.70
C TRP A 48 4.18 -14.40 8.38
N LEU A 49 3.56 -14.14 7.22
CA LEU A 49 3.01 -12.81 6.90
C LEU A 49 1.94 -12.35 7.90
N GLU A 50 1.19 -13.27 8.52
CA GLU A 50 0.21 -12.96 9.57
C GLU A 50 0.83 -12.61 10.92
N GLU A 51 2.02 -13.15 11.20
CA GLU A 51 2.71 -12.98 12.48
C GLU A 51 3.44 -11.65 12.57
N ILE A 52 3.66 -11.01 11.41
CA ILE A 52 4.33 -9.73 11.30
C ILE A 52 3.41 -8.65 10.74
N ASN A 53 3.84 -7.40 10.84
CA ASN A 53 3.11 -6.26 10.29
C ASN A 53 3.32 -6.12 8.76
N ALA A 54 3.12 -7.20 8.00
CA ALA A 54 3.33 -7.24 6.57
C ALA A 54 2.21 -6.51 5.80
N GLY A 55 2.56 -6.01 4.61
CA GLY A 55 1.63 -5.46 3.65
C GLY A 55 1.63 -6.22 2.34
N ILE A 56 0.46 -6.49 1.79
CA ILE A 56 0.33 -7.05 0.43
C ILE A 56 -0.27 -5.96 -0.45
N HIS A 57 0.49 -5.47 -1.41
CA HIS A 57 -0.03 -4.51 -2.38
C HIS A 57 -0.88 -5.24 -3.42
N ASN A 58 -2.03 -4.64 -3.74
CA ASN A 58 -2.86 -5.11 -4.83
C ASN A 58 -2.08 -5.11 -6.15
N VAL A 59 -2.30 -6.15 -6.96
CA VAL A 59 -1.75 -6.18 -8.31
C VAL A 59 -2.42 -5.07 -9.10
N GLY A 60 -1.60 -4.16 -9.64
CA GLY A 60 -2.07 -2.99 -10.35
C GLY A 60 -2.99 -3.37 -11.50
N VAL A 61 -4.24 -2.91 -11.41
CA VAL A 61 -5.18 -2.83 -12.52
C VAL A 61 -4.67 -1.70 -13.42
N ALA A 62 -4.43 -2.00 -14.68
CA ALA A 62 -4.21 -0.91 -15.63
C ALA A 62 -5.55 -0.19 -15.75
N ASP A 63 -5.62 1.05 -15.26
CA ASP A 63 -6.75 1.94 -15.54
C ASP A 63 -6.84 2.03 -17.05
N GLY A 64 -7.82 1.34 -17.62
CA GLY A 64 -7.84 1.09 -19.05
C GLY A 64 -8.19 2.38 -19.77
N ASN A 65 -7.20 3.21 -20.14
CA ASN A 65 -7.34 4.33 -21.08
C ASN A 65 -8.70 5.07 -21.07
N GLY A 66 -9.27 5.39 -19.90
CA GLY A 66 -10.55 6.10 -19.78
C GLY A 66 -11.84 5.28 -19.94
N TRP A 67 -11.77 3.94 -20.00
CA TRP A 67 -12.94 3.06 -19.98
C TRP A 67 -13.37 2.79 -18.54
N GLU A 68 -14.63 3.10 -18.24
CA GLU A 68 -15.25 2.80 -16.95
C GLU A 68 -15.32 1.28 -16.76
N GLN A 69 -14.46 0.75 -15.91
CA GLN A 69 -14.53 -0.65 -15.49
C GLN A 69 -15.53 -0.75 -14.35
N SER A 70 -16.51 -1.66 -14.44
CA SER A 70 -17.39 -1.93 -13.30
C SER A 70 -16.53 -2.39 -12.13
N LYS A 71 -16.57 -1.63 -11.03
CA LYS A 71 -15.82 -1.94 -9.80
C LYS A 71 -16.33 -3.19 -9.10
N GLU A 72 -17.52 -3.67 -9.48
CA GLU A 72 -18.15 -4.86 -8.95
C GLU A 72 -18.25 -5.94 -10.03
N GLY A 73 -17.84 -7.17 -9.69
CA GLY A 73 -18.10 -8.36 -10.49
C GLY A 73 -17.43 -8.39 -11.86
N GLY A 74 -16.16 -8.00 -11.94
CA GLY A 74 -15.39 -7.94 -13.19
C GLY A 74 -14.00 -8.57 -13.09
N PHE A 75 -13.34 -8.69 -14.24
CA PHE A 75 -11.96 -9.16 -14.35
C PHE A 75 -11.15 -8.24 -15.25
N TYR A 76 -9.83 -8.32 -15.12
CA TYR A 76 -8.88 -7.62 -15.97
C TYR A 76 -7.73 -8.54 -16.39
N TYR A 77 -7.03 -8.12 -17.44
CA TYR A 77 -5.84 -8.80 -17.95
C TYR A 77 -4.60 -8.04 -17.45
N PRO A 78 -3.85 -8.56 -16.46
CA PRO A 78 -2.69 -7.86 -15.94
C PRO A 78 -1.66 -7.60 -17.03
N SER A 79 -1.13 -6.37 -17.08
CA SER A 79 -0.11 -6.02 -18.06
C SER A 79 1.20 -6.79 -17.78
N LYS A 80 2.10 -6.86 -18.77
CA LYS A 80 3.47 -7.39 -18.55
C LYS A 80 4.28 -6.62 -17.50
N ARG A 81 3.84 -5.40 -17.15
CA ARG A 81 4.47 -4.55 -16.13
C ARG A 81 3.93 -4.81 -14.72
N SER A 82 2.77 -5.46 -14.59
CA SER A 82 2.16 -5.76 -13.29
C SER A 82 3.11 -6.60 -12.44
N LYS A 83 3.17 -6.26 -11.15
CA LYS A 83 4.04 -6.87 -10.14
C LYS A 83 3.20 -7.33 -8.96
N LEU A 84 3.69 -8.35 -8.28
CA LEU A 84 3.34 -8.60 -6.89
C LEU A 84 4.36 -7.84 -6.03
N ILE A 85 3.88 -7.07 -5.06
CA ILE A 85 4.74 -6.32 -4.14
C ILE A 85 4.31 -6.65 -2.71
N LEU A 86 5.29 -7.03 -1.89
CA LEU A 86 5.12 -7.30 -0.47
C LEU A 86 5.93 -6.27 0.32
N ARG A 87 5.34 -5.68 1.35
CA ARG A 87 6.04 -4.83 2.33
C ARG A 87 6.31 -5.67 3.57
N ILE A 88 7.58 -5.96 3.85
CA ILE A 88 7.99 -6.90 4.91
C ILE A 88 9.22 -6.37 5.65
N THR A 89 9.50 -6.95 6.82
CA THR A 89 10.76 -6.67 7.53
C THR A 89 11.95 -7.27 6.79
N HIS A 90 13.11 -6.63 6.91
CA HIS A 90 14.35 -7.07 6.28
C HIS A 90 14.72 -8.53 6.57
N GLU A 91 14.41 -8.99 7.79
CA GLU A 91 14.69 -10.35 8.25
C GLU A 91 14.03 -11.43 7.38
N HIS A 92 12.86 -11.13 6.80
CA HIS A 92 12.08 -12.09 6.00
C HIS A 92 12.37 -12.01 4.49
N LEU A 93 13.36 -11.21 4.05
CA LEU A 93 13.69 -11.08 2.64
C LEU A 93 14.04 -12.43 1.99
N LYS A 94 14.91 -13.21 2.65
CA LYS A 94 15.33 -14.53 2.17
C LYS A 94 14.16 -15.52 2.14
N ASP A 95 13.26 -15.45 3.12
CA ASP A 95 12.09 -16.33 3.15
C ASP A 95 11.11 -16.00 2.03
N ALA A 96 10.92 -14.72 1.73
CA ALA A 96 10.09 -14.26 0.63
C ALA A 96 10.63 -14.69 -0.75
N GLU A 97 11.95 -14.87 -0.91
CA GLU A 97 12.55 -15.37 -2.16
C GLU A 97 12.04 -16.76 -2.56
N ASN A 98 11.64 -17.59 -1.58
CA ASN A 98 11.08 -18.92 -1.81
C ASN A 98 9.76 -18.90 -2.60
N LEU A 99 9.14 -17.73 -2.73
CA LEU A 99 7.95 -17.53 -3.56
C LEU A 99 8.28 -17.60 -5.06
N ALA A 100 9.52 -17.35 -5.47
CA ALA A 100 9.92 -17.42 -6.87
C ALA A 100 9.70 -18.82 -7.44
N GLY A 101 9.08 -18.90 -8.62
CA GLY A 101 8.70 -20.15 -9.28
C GLY A 101 7.38 -20.74 -8.83
N LYS A 102 6.79 -20.29 -7.70
CA LYS A 102 5.52 -20.79 -7.19
C LYS A 102 4.32 -20.31 -8.00
N ILE A 103 3.21 -21.01 -7.84
CA ILE A 103 1.91 -20.62 -8.37
C ILE A 103 1.01 -20.31 -7.18
N LEU A 104 0.52 -19.09 -7.13
CA LEU A 104 -0.55 -18.67 -6.23
C LEU A 104 -1.87 -19.11 -6.85
N ASP A 105 -2.59 -19.99 -6.15
CA ASP A 105 -3.89 -20.49 -6.54
C ASP A 105 -4.98 -19.64 -5.88
N LEU A 106 -5.71 -18.89 -6.70
CA LEU A 106 -6.80 -18.00 -6.33
C LEU A 106 -8.15 -18.61 -6.77
N GLY A 107 -8.24 -19.95 -6.85
CA GLY A 107 -9.41 -20.68 -7.33
C GLY A 107 -9.45 -20.75 -8.85
N GLU A 108 -10.39 -20.04 -9.47
CA GLU A 108 -10.49 -19.98 -10.94
C GLU A 108 -9.31 -19.23 -11.59
N TYR A 109 -8.56 -18.48 -10.78
CA TYR A 109 -7.45 -17.63 -11.21
C TYR A 109 -6.12 -18.14 -10.67
N LYS A 110 -5.04 -17.90 -11.42
CA LYS A 110 -3.68 -18.31 -11.02
C LYS A 110 -2.67 -17.22 -11.33
N ILE A 111 -1.78 -16.97 -10.37
CA ILE A 111 -0.64 -16.07 -10.54
C ILE A 111 0.65 -16.89 -10.45
N LYS A 112 1.39 -16.98 -11.56
CA LYS A 112 2.74 -17.52 -11.54
C LYS A 112 3.71 -16.43 -11.07
N VAL A 113 4.38 -16.66 -9.95
CA VAL A 113 5.46 -15.80 -9.45
C VAL A 113 6.73 -16.22 -10.19
N VAL A 114 7.17 -15.43 -11.16
CA VAL A 114 8.25 -15.83 -12.08
C VAL A 114 9.61 -15.74 -11.40
N LYS A 115 9.91 -14.58 -10.80
CA LYS A 115 11.16 -14.32 -10.10
C LYS A 115 11.07 -13.06 -9.25
N LEU A 116 11.95 -12.96 -8.25
CA LEU A 116 12.26 -11.70 -7.59
C LEU A 116 12.85 -10.69 -8.60
N ILE A 117 12.48 -9.43 -8.47
CA ILE A 117 12.98 -8.33 -9.30
C ILE A 117 13.95 -7.46 -8.50
N ASN A 118 13.52 -6.99 -7.33
CA ASN A 118 14.33 -6.22 -6.39
C ASN A 118 13.65 -6.19 -5.01
N SER A 119 14.43 -5.80 -4.01
CA SER A 119 13.93 -5.16 -2.81
C SER A 119 14.27 -3.68 -2.86
N LYS A 120 13.43 -2.83 -2.28
CA LYS A 120 13.63 -1.39 -2.21
C LYS A 120 13.32 -0.89 -0.81
N LEU A 121 14.09 0.10 -0.38
CA LEU A 121 13.76 0.90 0.80
C LEU A 121 12.48 1.69 0.56
N LEU A 122 11.82 2.06 1.66
CA LEU A 122 10.70 3.00 1.64
C LEU A 122 11.16 4.40 1.20
N SER A 123 10.21 5.25 0.85
CA SER A 123 10.48 6.57 0.29
C SER A 123 10.44 7.67 1.35
N ASP A 124 11.24 8.73 1.22
CA ASP A 124 11.16 9.94 2.04
C ASP A 124 10.32 11.06 1.40
N LEU A 125 9.67 10.79 0.25
CA LEU A 125 8.80 11.75 -0.43
C LEU A 125 7.67 12.28 0.47
N PRO A 126 7.34 13.57 0.41
CA PRO A 126 6.46 14.23 1.36
C PRO A 126 4.96 13.96 1.13
N VAL A 127 4.61 13.35 -0.01
CA VAL A 127 3.22 13.03 -0.39
C VAL A 127 3.06 11.53 -0.47
N LEU A 128 2.13 11.01 0.33
CA LEU A 128 1.79 9.61 0.40
C LEU A 128 0.30 9.40 0.11
N PHE A 129 -0.01 8.29 -0.54
CA PHE A 129 -1.38 7.92 -0.85
C PHE A 129 -1.63 6.45 -0.48
N ALA A 130 -2.69 6.21 0.28
CA ALA A 130 -3.25 4.88 0.50
C ALA A 130 -4.50 4.73 -0.35
N LYS A 131 -4.52 3.70 -1.22
CA LYS A 131 -5.69 3.41 -2.06
C LYS A 131 -6.92 3.02 -1.23
N GLN A 132 -6.68 2.37 -0.09
CA GLN A 132 -7.71 1.83 0.78
C GLN A 132 -7.25 2.01 2.24
N VAL A 133 -8.08 2.62 3.07
CA VAL A 133 -7.99 2.60 4.52
C VAL A 133 -9.32 2.10 5.04
N ALA A 134 -9.32 1.04 5.84
CA ALA A 134 -10.55 0.44 6.35
C ALA A 134 -11.31 1.41 7.25
N CYS A 135 -12.63 1.48 7.08
CA CYS A 135 -13.52 2.34 7.85
C CYS A 135 -14.90 1.69 7.98
N GLU A 136 -15.72 2.22 8.88
CA GLU A 136 -17.10 1.78 9.03
C GLU A 136 -17.95 2.25 7.83
N HIS A 137 -18.97 1.47 7.46
CA HIS A 137 -19.82 1.77 6.30
C HIS A 137 -20.52 3.13 6.40
N SER A 138 -21.07 3.44 7.57
CA SER A 138 -21.86 4.66 7.82
C SER A 138 -21.00 5.87 8.17
N MET A 139 -19.67 5.76 8.11
CA MET A 139 -18.76 6.82 8.53
C MET A 139 -18.74 7.95 7.50
N SER A 140 -19.06 9.16 7.97
CA SER A 140 -18.95 10.37 7.15
C SER A 140 -17.51 10.61 6.71
N GLU A 141 -17.31 11.43 5.68
CA GLU A 141 -15.97 11.84 5.24
C GLU A 141 -15.22 12.58 6.38
N GLU A 142 -15.92 13.46 7.09
CA GLU A 142 -15.35 14.24 8.19
C GLU A 142 -14.91 13.34 9.35
N ASP A 143 -15.74 12.39 9.76
CA ASP A 143 -15.41 11.47 10.85
C ASP A 143 -14.25 10.54 10.50
N PHE A 144 -14.19 10.10 9.23
CA PHE A 144 -13.05 9.35 8.72
C PHE A 144 -11.75 10.15 8.76
N LEU A 145 -11.78 11.43 8.36
CA LEU A 145 -10.62 12.31 8.45
C LEU A 145 -10.21 12.52 9.92
N LYS A 146 -11.15 12.73 10.83
CA LYS A 146 -10.86 12.84 12.28
C LYS A 146 -10.22 11.57 12.83
N LEU A 147 -10.72 10.39 12.43
CA LEU A 147 -10.16 9.09 12.81
C LEU A 147 -8.71 8.95 12.32
N CYS A 148 -8.47 9.22 11.03
CA CYS A 148 -7.14 9.14 10.44
C CYS A 148 -6.18 10.14 11.09
N PHE A 149 -6.63 11.38 11.35
CA PHE A 149 -5.85 12.40 12.04
C PHE A 149 -5.42 11.95 13.43
N LYS A 150 -6.35 11.35 14.20
CA LYS A 150 -6.06 10.79 15.53
C LYS A 150 -5.02 9.66 15.46
N GLN A 151 -5.17 8.74 14.50
CA GLN A 151 -4.20 7.64 14.34
C GLN A 151 -2.80 8.17 13.96
N LEU A 152 -2.71 9.12 13.02
CA LEU A 152 -1.45 9.76 12.63
C LEU A 152 -0.81 10.49 13.82
N SER A 153 -1.61 11.20 14.62
CA SER A 153 -1.16 11.89 15.82
C SER A 153 -0.61 10.92 16.87
N ASN A 154 -1.24 9.76 17.05
CA ASN A 154 -0.76 8.70 17.94
C ASN A 154 0.58 8.08 17.47
N LEU A 155 0.88 8.14 16.18
CA LEU A 155 2.18 7.77 15.63
C LEU A 155 3.23 8.90 15.78
N GLY A 156 2.84 10.06 16.32
CA GLY A 156 3.72 11.23 16.43
C GLY A 156 3.89 12.01 15.12
N ILE A 157 3.02 11.79 14.13
CA ILE A 157 3.07 12.46 12.83
C ILE A 157 2.27 13.76 12.88
N GLN A 158 2.91 14.88 12.53
CA GLN A 158 2.26 16.20 12.49
C GLN A 158 1.64 16.45 11.12
N VAL A 159 0.39 15.99 10.94
CA VAL A 159 -0.34 16.12 9.69
C VAL A 159 -0.68 17.58 9.40
N LYS A 160 -0.22 18.10 8.26
CA LYS A 160 -0.56 19.44 7.78
C LYS A 160 -1.67 19.42 6.74
N LYS A 161 -1.64 18.43 5.84
CA LYS A 161 -2.58 18.29 4.74
C LYS A 161 -3.01 16.84 4.60
N MET A 162 -4.32 16.62 4.58
CA MET A 162 -4.92 15.30 4.38
C MET A 162 -6.20 15.45 3.57
N MET A 163 -6.45 14.51 2.68
CA MET A 163 -7.62 14.51 1.80
C MET A 163 -8.17 13.10 1.66
N ALA A 164 -9.45 12.94 1.97
CA ALA A 164 -10.17 11.71 1.70
C ALA A 164 -10.50 11.65 0.20
N GLY A 165 -10.50 10.45 -0.35
CA GLY A 165 -10.87 10.24 -1.74
C GLY A 165 -11.98 9.23 -1.89
N LEU A 166 -11.91 8.45 -2.96
CA LEU A 166 -12.91 7.47 -3.34
C LEU A 166 -13.16 6.41 -2.25
N GLU A 167 -14.43 6.04 -2.12
CA GLU A 167 -14.87 4.87 -1.38
C GLU A 167 -14.74 3.60 -2.23
N SER A 168 -14.50 2.48 -1.56
CA SER A 168 -14.40 1.16 -2.17
C SER A 168 -14.69 0.07 -1.14
N ASN A 169 -14.88 -1.15 -1.61
CA ASN A 169 -15.23 -2.30 -0.81
C ASN A 169 -14.26 -3.44 -1.10
N ILE A 170 -13.88 -4.19 -0.07
CA ILE A 170 -13.16 -5.45 -0.19
C ILE A 170 -14.09 -6.56 0.26
N LYS A 171 -14.35 -7.53 -0.62
CA LYS A 171 -15.15 -8.70 -0.29
C LYS A 171 -14.26 -9.75 0.38
N THR A 172 -14.73 -10.27 1.50
CA THR A 172 -14.10 -11.36 2.26
C THR A 172 -15.14 -12.44 2.56
N GLU A 173 -14.71 -13.60 3.03
CA GLU A 173 -15.62 -14.64 3.51
C GLU A 173 -16.49 -14.17 4.70
N SER A 174 -15.95 -13.32 5.56
CA SER A 174 -16.64 -12.77 6.74
C SER A 174 -17.55 -11.58 6.45
N GLY A 175 -17.59 -11.10 5.19
CA GLY A 175 -18.40 -9.96 4.78
C GLY A 175 -17.61 -8.90 4.02
N THR A 176 -18.17 -7.70 3.97
CA THR A 176 -17.60 -6.57 3.22
C THR A 176 -16.83 -5.63 4.14
N ILE A 177 -15.58 -5.34 3.80
CA ILE A 177 -14.79 -4.30 4.45
C ILE A 177 -14.95 -3.03 3.62
N HIS A 178 -15.48 -1.98 4.24
CA HIS A 178 -15.58 -0.66 3.64
C HIS A 178 -14.26 0.08 3.76
N THR A 179 -13.88 0.80 2.72
CA THR A 179 -12.61 1.50 2.65
C THR A 179 -12.78 2.86 1.99
N ARG A 180 -11.93 3.81 2.39
CA ARG A 180 -11.79 5.09 1.70
C ARG A 180 -10.31 5.35 1.42
N SER A 181 -10.01 5.92 0.25
CA SER A 181 -8.65 6.33 -0.06
C SER A 181 -8.24 7.59 0.72
N LEU A 182 -6.94 7.73 0.99
CA LEU A 182 -6.41 8.84 1.78
C LEU A 182 -5.10 9.33 1.18
N MET A 183 -5.02 10.63 0.93
CA MET A 183 -3.76 11.33 0.64
C MET A 183 -3.30 12.08 1.89
N VAL A 184 -2.01 12.00 2.20
CA VAL A 184 -1.35 12.82 3.22
C VAL A 184 -0.17 13.53 2.57
N ALA A 185 -0.04 14.84 2.79
CA ALA A 185 0.97 15.67 2.16
C ALA A 185 1.70 16.56 3.18
N ASP A 186 2.81 17.15 2.74
CA ASP A 186 3.73 17.97 3.53
C ASP A 186 4.35 17.23 4.73
N LEU A 187 4.57 15.92 4.59
CA LEU A 187 5.23 15.09 5.60
C LEU A 187 6.73 15.39 5.66
N LYS A 188 7.29 15.41 6.87
CA LYS A 188 8.74 15.35 7.05
C LYS A 188 9.24 13.99 6.57
N LYS A 189 10.53 13.91 6.20
CA LYS A 189 11.16 12.68 5.70
C LYS A 189 10.95 11.47 6.63
N ASN A 190 11.18 11.66 7.92
CA ASN A 190 10.99 10.63 8.95
C ASN A 190 9.52 10.24 9.11
N GLU A 191 8.59 11.21 9.07
CA GLU A 191 7.15 10.96 9.15
C GLU A 191 6.65 10.17 7.93
N SER A 192 7.17 10.45 6.74
CA SER A 192 6.84 9.74 5.51
C SER A 192 7.26 8.25 5.59
N VAL A 193 8.49 7.99 6.03
CA VAL A 193 8.94 6.60 6.23
C VAL A 193 8.10 5.93 7.31
N LEU A 194 7.90 6.57 8.47
CA LEU A 194 7.14 6.00 9.58
C LEU A 194 5.71 5.63 9.17
N LEU A 195 5.03 6.50 8.40
CA LEU A 195 3.69 6.22 7.89
C LEU A 195 3.67 5.02 6.95
N GLN A 196 4.68 4.87 6.09
CA GLN A 196 4.79 3.68 5.24
C GLN A 196 5.08 2.40 6.04
N GLU A 197 5.89 2.48 7.09
CA GLU A 197 6.19 1.32 7.95
C GLU A 197 4.96 0.85 8.72
N LYS A 198 4.23 1.78 9.34
CA LYS A 198 3.11 1.49 10.25
C LYS A 198 1.77 1.33 9.55
N GLY A 199 1.53 2.13 8.51
CA GLY A 199 0.21 2.22 7.87
C GLY A 199 -0.85 2.85 8.77
N LEU A 200 -2.12 2.78 8.33
CA LEU A 200 -3.29 3.18 9.11
C LEU A 200 -4.39 2.13 9.04
N GLY A 201 -5.11 1.95 10.15
CA GLY A 201 -6.18 0.97 10.27
C GLY A 201 -5.71 -0.49 10.16
N ASP A 202 -6.67 -1.37 9.92
CA ASP A 202 -6.47 -2.82 9.90
C ASP A 202 -6.34 -3.39 8.48
N HIS A 203 -6.22 -4.71 8.37
CA HIS A 203 -6.27 -5.46 7.12
C HIS A 203 -5.14 -5.15 6.12
N ARG A 204 -3.91 -4.93 6.60
CA ARG A 204 -2.73 -4.67 5.75
C ARG A 204 -2.42 -5.78 4.74
N LEU A 205 -2.73 -7.03 5.10
CA LEU A 205 -2.62 -8.17 4.17
C LEU A 205 -3.64 -8.11 3.02
N LEU A 206 -4.68 -7.28 3.13
CA LEU A 206 -5.64 -7.01 2.05
C LEU A 206 -5.32 -5.72 1.29
N GLY A 207 -4.17 -5.10 1.58
CA GLY A 207 -3.75 -3.83 0.96
C GLY A 207 -4.28 -2.57 1.63
N CYS A 208 -5.02 -2.71 2.75
CA CYS A 208 -5.50 -1.56 3.52
C CYS A 208 -4.35 -0.90 4.29
N GLY A 209 -4.42 0.42 4.43
CA GLY A 209 -3.45 1.19 5.22
C GLY A 209 -2.05 1.27 4.61
N LEU A 210 -1.83 0.74 3.40
CA LEU A 210 -0.52 0.77 2.75
C LEU A 210 -0.35 2.07 1.96
N PHE A 211 0.42 2.98 2.55
CA PHE A 211 0.79 4.24 1.89
C PHE A 211 1.88 4.03 0.86
N VAL A 212 1.71 4.60 -0.33
CA VAL A 212 2.66 4.56 -1.44
C VAL A 212 3.05 5.99 -1.80
N PRO A 213 4.34 6.27 -2.03
CA PRO A 213 4.79 7.61 -2.37
C PRO A 213 4.24 8.08 -3.71
N GLN A 214 3.78 9.32 -3.73
CA GLN A 214 3.39 10.02 -4.95
C GLN A 214 4.50 11.00 -5.31
N LYS A 215 4.83 11.08 -6.60
CA LYS A 215 5.69 12.15 -7.08
C LYS A 215 4.94 13.45 -6.84
N GLY A 216 5.53 14.34 -6.04
CA GLY A 216 4.97 15.65 -5.81
C GLY A 216 4.76 16.36 -7.15
N ILE A 217 3.67 17.12 -7.24
CA ILE A 217 3.57 18.20 -8.21
C ILE A 217 4.25 19.36 -7.49
N GLU A 218 5.59 19.39 -7.47
CA GLU A 218 6.26 20.63 -7.09
C GLU A 218 5.81 21.69 -8.07
N SER A 219 5.16 22.73 -7.57
CA SER A 219 4.90 23.92 -8.37
C SER A 219 6.25 24.41 -8.85
N ILE A 220 6.43 24.47 -10.17
CA ILE A 220 7.52 25.23 -10.76
C ILE A 220 7.15 26.68 -10.43
N ASP A 221 7.72 27.21 -9.36
CA ASP A 221 7.64 28.63 -9.06
C ASP A 221 8.32 29.36 -10.25
N ASN A 222 7.51 30.08 -11.03
CA ASN A 222 7.96 30.95 -12.13
C ASN A 222 8.55 32.25 -11.59
#